data_AF-A0A7X1I0C3-F1
#
_entry.id   AF-A0A7X1I0C3-F1
#
_cell.length_a   1.000
_cell.length_b   1.000
_cell.length_c   1.000
_cell.angle_alpha   90.00
_cell.angle_beta   90.00
_cell.angle_gamma   90.00
#
_symmetry.space_group_name_H-M   'P 1'
#
loop_
_entity.id
_entity.type
_entity.pdbx_description
1 polymer ?
#
loop_
_entity_poly.entity_id
_entity_poly.type
_entity_poly.pdbx_seq_one_letter_code
_entity_poly.pdbx_strand_id
1 'polypeptide(L)'
;MSDGTGHLSKLVWSVADLLRRDFKSSEYGRVILPFTVLRRLDCLLAPSRRAVLDEAERTAGEQEREQRLTAASGWPFYNSSRFSMG
;
A
#
# COMPACT_ATOMS: atom_id res chain seq x y z
N MET A 1 20.61 -11.87 -16.73
CA MET A 1 19.80 -10.89 -15.97
C MET A 1 19.30 -11.51 -14.66
N SER A 2 20.19 -11.96 -13.77
CA SER A 2 19.80 -12.83 -12.65
C SER A 2 20.26 -12.37 -11.26
N ASP A 3 20.83 -11.17 -11.11
CA ASP A 3 21.39 -10.73 -9.82
C ASP A 3 20.39 -10.03 -8.88
N GLY A 4 19.18 -9.69 -9.37
CA GLY A 4 18.18 -8.95 -8.58
C GLY A 4 17.41 -9.79 -7.56
N THR A 5 17.03 -11.03 -7.91
CA THR A 5 16.18 -11.87 -7.06
C THR A 5 16.91 -12.35 -5.81
N GLY A 6 18.19 -12.75 -5.94
CA GLY A 6 19.00 -13.19 -4.81
C GLY A 6 19.26 -12.07 -3.79
N HIS A 7 19.36 -10.81 -4.24
CA HIS A 7 19.51 -9.66 -3.36
C HIS A 7 18.21 -9.37 -2.59
N LEU A 8 17.06 -9.45 -3.26
CA LEU A 8 15.75 -9.25 -2.62
C LEU A 8 15.46 -10.34 -1.58
N SER A 9 15.76 -11.60 -1.89
CA SER A 9 15.60 -12.71 -0.93
C SER A 9 16.47 -12.51 0.32
N LYS A 10 17.74 -12.07 0.17
CA LYS A 10 18.63 -11.78 1.30
C LYS A 10 18.11 -10.62 2.16
N LEU A 11 17.60 -9.56 1.53
CA LEU A 11 17.00 -8.43 2.23
C LEU A 11 15.77 -8.87 3.05
N VAL A 12 14.85 -9.61 2.43
CA VAL A 12 13.64 -10.11 3.10
C VAL A 12 13.99 -10.97 4.31
N TRP A 13 14.96 -11.88 4.19
CA TRP A 13 15.42 -12.69 5.31
C TRP A 13 16.11 -11.87 6.40
N SER A 14 16.94 -10.88 6.05
CA SER A 14 17.59 -10.00 7.04
C SER A 14 16.60 -9.16 7.85
N VAL A 15 15.52 -8.69 7.22
CA VAL A 15 14.43 -7.97 7.91
C VAL A 15 13.62 -8.93 8.79
N ALA A 16 13.37 -10.15 8.31
CA ALA A 16 12.69 -11.18 9.10
C ALA A 16 13.47 -11.55 10.37
N ASP A 17 14.80 -11.63 10.28
CA ASP A 17 15.65 -11.92 11.44
C ASP A 17 15.66 -10.78 12.48
N LEU A 18 15.43 -9.53 12.06
CA LEU A 18 15.24 -8.39 12.98
C LEU A 18 13.98 -8.53 13.83
N LEU A 19 12.90 -9.08 13.25
CA LEU A 19 11.60 -9.29 13.88
C LEU A 19 11.53 -10.59 14.70
N ARG A 20 12.48 -11.51 14.47
CA ARG A 20 12.52 -12.86 15.07
C ARG A 20 12.84 -12.87 16.56
N ARG A 21 13.36 -11.77 17.12
CA ARG A 21 13.59 -11.63 18.57
C ARG A 21 12.28 -11.48 19.35
N ASP A 22 11.25 -10.92 18.73
CA ASP A 22 10.00 -10.57 19.44
C ASP A 22 8.76 -11.35 18.94
N PHE A 23 8.83 -12.00 17.76
CA PHE A 23 7.69 -12.73 17.17
C PHE A 23 8.04 -14.17 16.77
N LYS A 24 7.13 -15.11 17.05
CA LYS A 24 7.25 -16.49 16.55
C LYS A 24 7.08 -16.50 15.03
N SER A 25 7.72 -17.43 14.32
CA SER A 25 7.60 -17.56 12.85
C SER A 25 6.15 -17.67 12.36
N SER A 26 5.26 -18.26 13.18
CA SER A 26 3.81 -18.34 12.92
C SER A 26 3.07 -17.00 13.02
N GLU A 27 3.61 -16.04 13.76
CA GLU A 27 3.04 -14.71 13.98
C GLU A 27 3.52 -13.70 12.94
N TYR A 28 4.70 -13.94 12.36
CA TYR A 28 5.24 -13.13 11.27
C TYR A 28 4.26 -13.00 10.09
N GLY A 29 3.59 -14.12 9.73
CA GLY A 29 2.54 -14.14 8.71
C GLY A 29 1.41 -13.15 8.99
N ARG A 30 1.03 -12.96 10.26
CA ARG A 30 -0.07 -12.05 10.65
C ARG A 30 0.29 -10.58 10.47
N VAL A 31 1.57 -10.24 10.54
CA VAL A 31 2.05 -8.86 10.37
C VAL A 31 2.36 -8.60 8.89
N ILE A 32 3.12 -9.48 8.25
CA ILE A 32 3.59 -9.23 6.88
C ILE A 32 2.46 -9.26 5.85
N LEU A 33 1.43 -10.10 6.03
CA LEU A 33 0.34 -10.24 5.05
C LEU A 33 -0.50 -8.96 4.91
N PRO A 34 -1.02 -8.33 6.00
CA PRO A 34 -1.70 -7.04 5.91
C PRO A 34 -0.85 -5.96 5.22
N PHE A 35 0.43 -5.84 5.57
CA PHE A 35 1.31 -4.85 4.95
C PHE A 35 1.59 -5.15 3.47
N THR A 36 1.70 -6.43 3.09
CA THR A 36 1.86 -6.83 1.69
C THR A 36 0.62 -6.50 0.87
N VAL A 37 -0.58 -6.73 1.42
CA VAL A 37 -1.85 -6.36 0.77
C VAL A 37 -1.97 -4.84 0.65
N LEU A 38 -1.73 -4.10 1.74
CA LEU A 38 -1.75 -2.64 1.72
C LEU A 38 -0.76 -2.10 0.68
N ARG A 39 0.43 -2.71 0.57
CA ARG A 39 1.47 -2.27 -0.37
C ARG A 39 1.02 -2.48 -1.80
N ARG A 40 0.38 -3.62 -2.07
CA ARG A 40 -0.18 -3.90 -3.39
C ARG A 40 -1.27 -2.90 -3.77
N LEU A 41 -2.16 -2.55 -2.84
CA LEU A 41 -3.20 -1.54 -3.06
C LEU A 41 -2.60 -0.14 -3.29
N ASP A 42 -1.58 0.24 -2.51
CA ASP A 42 -0.88 1.52 -2.68
C ASP A 42 -0.21 1.61 -4.06
N CYS A 43 0.43 0.53 -4.54
CA CYS A 43 0.99 0.49 -5.89
C CYS A 43 -0.06 0.64 -7.00
N LEU A 44 -1.28 0.12 -6.81
CA LEU A 44 -2.35 0.26 -7.80
C LEU A 44 -2.86 1.69 -7.90
N LEU A 45 -2.86 2.41 -6.78
CA LEU A 45 -3.31 3.80 -6.68
C LEU A 45 -2.20 4.82 -6.96
N ALA A 46 -0.93 4.42 -6.96
CA ALA A 46 0.21 5.32 -7.18
C ALA A 46 0.08 6.22 -8.43
N PRO A 47 -0.40 5.72 -9.60
CA PRO A 47 -0.57 6.56 -10.79
C PRO A 47 -1.67 7.63 -10.65
N SER A 48 -2.75 7.33 -9.91
CA SER A 48 -3.93 8.20 -9.77
C SER A 48 -3.96 9.00 -8.47
N ARG A 49 -2.97 8.80 -7.58
CA ARG A 49 -2.93 9.37 -6.23
C ARG A 49 -3.11 10.89 -6.19
N ARG A 50 -2.42 11.63 -7.06
CA ARG A 50 -2.50 13.09 -7.09
C ARG A 50 -3.89 13.56 -7.52
N ALA A 51 -4.47 12.92 -8.53
CA ALA A 51 -5.84 13.21 -8.97
C ALA A 51 -6.86 12.95 -7.86
N VAL A 52 -6.71 11.85 -7.11
CA VAL A 52 -7.58 11.52 -5.97
C VAL A 52 -7.45 12.55 -4.85
N LEU A 53 -6.24 13.00 -4.51
CA LEU A 53 -6.03 14.02 -3.46
C LEU A 53 -6.59 15.38 -3.88
N ASP A 54 -6.35 15.80 -5.11
CA ASP A 54 -6.88 17.07 -5.64
C ASP A 54 -8.42 17.06 -5.66
N GLU A 55 -9.04 15.94 -6.05
CA GLU A 55 -10.49 15.79 -6.04
C GLU A 55 -11.06 15.66 -4.61
N ALA A 56 -10.30 15.08 -3.68
CA ALA A 56 -10.68 15.00 -2.27
C ALA A 56 -10.69 16.37 -1.58
N GLU A 57 -9.82 17.29 -1.98
CA GLU A 57 -9.82 18.67 -1.48
C GLU A 57 -10.98 19.49 -2.08
N ARG A 58 -11.40 19.19 -3.31
CA ARG A 58 -12.52 19.87 -3.99
C ARG A 58 -13.89 19.37 -3.52
N THR A 59 -13.98 18.12 -3.08
CA THR A 59 -15.26 17.49 -2.74
C THR A 59 -15.60 17.70 -1.26
N ALA A 60 -16.51 18.63 -0.98
CA ALA A 60 -16.98 18.92 0.38
C ALA A 60 -18.14 18.02 0.83
N GLY A 61 -18.94 17.49 -0.09
CA GLY A 61 -20.13 16.70 0.22
C GLY A 61 -19.86 15.19 0.28
N GLU A 62 -20.30 14.52 1.34
CA GLU A 62 -20.11 13.07 1.51
C GLU A 62 -20.77 12.23 0.42
N GLN A 63 -21.95 12.65 -0.07
CA GLN A 63 -22.72 11.90 -1.07
C GLN A 63 -22.03 11.80 -2.43
N GLU A 64 -21.32 12.85 -2.86
CA GLU A 64 -20.59 12.86 -4.13
C GLU A 64 -19.16 12.34 -4.00
N ARG A 65 -18.64 12.27 -2.77
CA ARG A 65 -17.25 11.94 -2.46
C ARG A 65 -16.86 10.56 -2.97
N GLU A 66 -17.67 9.56 -2.72
CA GLU A 66 -17.38 8.20 -3.17
C GLU A 66 -17.31 8.11 -4.70
N GLN A 67 -18.29 8.68 -5.40
CA GLN A 67 -18.37 8.64 -6.85
C GLN A 67 -17.23 9.41 -7.52
N ARG A 68 -16.89 10.60 -7.02
CA ARG A 68 -15.81 11.43 -7.55
C ARG A 68 -14.44 10.82 -7.31
N LEU A 69 -14.20 10.26 -6.12
CA LEU A 69 -12.90 9.69 -5.77
C LEU A 69 -12.64 8.34 -6.43
N THR A 70 -13.66 7.50 -6.62
CA THR A 70 -13.54 6.27 -7.42
C THR A 70 -13.33 6.59 -8.91
N ALA A 71 -14.00 7.61 -9.44
CA ALA A 71 -13.75 8.08 -10.81
C ALA A 71 -12.31 8.62 -10.97
N ALA A 72 -11.81 9.40 -10.01
CA ALA A 72 -10.45 9.92 -10.02
C ALA A 72 -9.39 8.82 -9.84
N SER A 73 -9.68 7.77 -9.07
CA SER A 73 -8.74 6.67 -8.85
C SER A 73 -8.67 5.71 -10.05
N GLY A 74 -9.74 5.61 -10.84
CA GLY A 74 -9.90 4.60 -11.91
C GLY A 74 -10.18 3.20 -11.38
N TRP A 75 -10.45 3.07 -10.08
CA TRP A 75 -10.67 1.81 -9.38
C TRP A 75 -11.95 1.91 -8.52
N PRO A 76 -12.59 0.79 -8.16
CA PRO A 76 -13.74 0.80 -7.23
C PRO A 76 -13.35 1.14 -5.79
N PHE A 77 -12.10 1.57 -5.56
CA PHE A 77 -11.57 1.99 -4.28
C PHE A 77 -10.61 3.17 -4.49
N TYR A 78 -10.35 3.92 -3.42
CA TYR A 78 -9.46 5.08 -3.43
C TYR A 78 -8.78 5.24 -2.08
N ASN A 79 -7.70 6.03 -2.06
CA ASN A 79 -7.01 6.42 -0.83
C ASN A 79 -6.94 7.94 -0.78
N SER A 80 -7.61 8.55 0.21
CA SER A 80 -7.61 10.00 0.44
C SER A 80 -6.59 10.45 1.50
N SER A 81 -5.80 9.50 2.01
CA SER A 81 -4.76 9.79 2.99
C SER A 81 -3.51 10.36 2.32
N ARG A 82 -2.85 11.28 3.03
CA ARG A 82 -1.54 11.83 2.61
C ARG A 82 -0.39 10.84 2.85
N PHE A 83 -0.65 9.70 3.50
CA PHE A 83 0.33 8.63 3.70
C PHE A 83 0.39 7.67 2.50
N SER A 84 1.57 7.13 2.21
CA SER A 84 1.82 6.08 1.21
C SER A 84 3.00 5.23 1.66
N MET A 85 3.10 4.03 1.08
CA MET A 85 4.07 3.01 1.47
C MET A 85 5.26 2.88 0.50
N GLY A 86 5.61 3.99 -0.18
CA GLY A 86 6.90 4.20 -0.85
C GLY A 86 6.99 3.65 -2.27
#